data_AF-A0A835YB55-F1
#
_entry.id   AF-A0A835YB55-F1
#
_cell.length_a   1.000
_cell.length_b   1.000
_cell.length_c   1.000
_cell.angle_alpha   90.00
_cell.angle_beta   90.00
_cell.angle_gamma   90.00
#
_symmetry.space_group_name_H-M   'P 1'
#
loop_
_entity.id
_entity.type
_entity.pdbx_description
1 polymer ?
#
loop_
_entity_poly.entity_id
_entity_poly.type
_entity_poly.pdbx_seq_one_letter_code
_entity_poly.pdbx_strand_id
1 'polypeptide(L)'
;MVKVQRGPVGQAAEAIKDALHARLVPGDPSSPLNEGIYSALRLVEAFLNARREQADELESLKAQIKRIMMTTVAARASPPRVLRGERLTRSAASGEPGQGLPSTSPRNDAELAAAGGGRLQLYSRSSARSAGSASASVDWTLPQRTLNRKAFVRQAGGGFGRLSLVQDDLARRAEAAAKVAEAERVAATKAMFDGQMAEVNKRRAAEREARRQAQLDMDEEIRQFQLSEEARLKAERDLQASLRDFYTNQVDELHARKRHEAQELAHEHAAERAELQAEEAAERRRLEALARENAQQRERIKADLAAAMAAKAAAKAARVQEEARYNREYMAKMDADEAARRRAVEMRAEKMRRAFERGGGVALQNAMAEQARLDEERAVRHAAEVEAAAAAREKADRERRRREAQAAMAELDGQIAAKKAEREAALAAEIALREEMRRTEAAAKAARDAAKLAARKDAADSLLAQKRALAEQRRRRFHEYQDPVEERYRWLHAGPLGGTERAFNNLAVPEGKAALLSSMVL
;
A
#
# COMPACT_ATOMS: atom_id res chain seq x y z
N MET A 1 -23.25 -19.60 -11.43
CA MET A 1 -22.14 -18.81 -10.84
C MET A 1 -21.14 -19.77 -10.24
N VAL A 2 -20.00 -19.96 -10.90
CA VAL A 2 -18.92 -20.81 -10.39
C VAL A 2 -18.32 -20.12 -9.17
N LYS A 3 -18.43 -20.72 -7.98
CA LYS A 3 -17.71 -20.23 -6.79
C LYS A 3 -16.23 -20.47 -7.05
N VAL A 4 -15.52 -19.40 -7.42
CA VAL A 4 -14.06 -19.44 -7.52
C VAL A 4 -13.53 -19.76 -6.14
N GLN A 5 -12.88 -20.92 -5.97
CA GLN A 5 -12.23 -21.26 -4.72
C GLN A 5 -11.05 -20.31 -4.53
N ARG A 6 -11.13 -19.45 -3.51
CA ARG A 6 -10.09 -18.48 -3.17
C ARG A 6 -9.17 -19.04 -2.09
N GLY A 7 -7.90 -18.65 -2.12
CA GLY A 7 -6.92 -18.99 -1.10
C GLY A 7 -7.26 -18.41 0.28
N PRO A 8 -6.48 -18.75 1.32
CA PRO A 8 -6.78 -18.39 2.72
C PRO A 8 -6.83 -16.87 2.96
N VAL A 9 -6.03 -16.10 2.21
CA VAL A 9 -6.04 -14.63 2.26
C VAL A 9 -7.32 -14.06 1.64
N GLY A 10 -7.76 -14.62 0.51
CA GLY A 10 -9.02 -14.25 -0.13
C GLY A 10 -10.24 -14.59 0.74
N GLN A 11 -10.23 -15.74 1.41
CA GLN A 11 -11.28 -16.12 2.37
C GLN A 11 -11.31 -15.19 3.58
N ALA A 12 -10.15 -14.78 4.10
CA ALA A 12 -10.08 -13.80 5.19
C ALA A 12 -10.61 -12.42 4.75
N ALA A 13 -10.36 -11.99 3.52
CA ALA A 13 -10.93 -10.77 2.96
C ALA A 13 -12.45 -10.87 2.73
N GLU A 14 -12.96 -12.02 2.31
CA GLU A 14 -14.41 -12.29 2.25
C GLU A 14 -15.06 -12.24 3.63
N ALA A 15 -14.44 -12.83 4.65
CA ALA A 15 -14.93 -12.74 6.03
C ALA A 15 -14.98 -11.28 6.54
N ILE A 16 -14.02 -10.43 6.14
CA ILE A 16 -14.05 -8.99 6.44
C ILE A 16 -15.22 -8.31 5.70
N LYS A 17 -15.46 -8.68 4.44
CA LYS A 17 -16.59 -8.18 3.65
C LYS A 17 -17.93 -8.50 4.33
N ASP A 18 -18.11 -9.75 4.74
CA ASP A 18 -19.32 -10.22 5.41
C ASP A 18 -19.52 -9.53 6.76
N ALA A 19 -18.45 -9.34 7.53
CA ALA A 19 -18.50 -8.61 8.80
C ALA A 19 -18.86 -7.12 8.62
N LEU A 20 -18.42 -6.49 7.52
CA LEU A 20 -18.80 -5.12 7.17
C LEU A 20 -20.26 -5.03 6.73
N HIS A 21 -20.74 -5.99 5.93
CA HIS A 21 -22.16 -6.05 5.56
C HIS A 21 -23.07 -6.26 6.77
N ALA A 22 -22.68 -7.11 7.72
CA ALA A 22 -23.43 -7.33 8.96
C ALA A 22 -23.50 -6.08 9.87
N ARG A 23 -22.58 -5.11 9.68
CA ARG A 23 -22.55 -3.85 10.44
C ARG A 23 -23.30 -2.70 9.77
N LEU A 24 -23.79 -2.89 8.55
CA LEU A 24 -24.66 -1.89 7.91
C LEU A 24 -25.96 -1.79 8.70
N VAL A 25 -26.33 -0.57 9.10
CA VAL A 25 -27.62 -0.31 9.75
C VAL A 25 -28.68 -0.15 8.66
N PRO A 26 -29.68 -1.05 8.56
CA PRO A 26 -30.73 -0.91 7.56
C PRO A 26 -31.62 0.30 7.88
N GLY A 27 -31.90 1.12 6.86
CA GLY A 27 -32.91 2.19 6.93
C GLY A 27 -32.40 3.63 6.96
N ASP A 28 -31.09 3.88 7.03
CA ASP A 28 -30.55 5.25 7.04
C ASP A 28 -29.33 5.43 6.11
N PRO A 29 -29.55 5.72 4.81
CA PRO A 29 -28.47 5.86 3.82
C PRO A 29 -27.60 7.10 4.06
N SER A 30 -28.08 8.07 4.85
CA SER A 30 -27.37 9.30 5.22
C SER A 30 -26.44 9.17 6.43
N SER A 31 -26.38 7.99 7.06
CA SER A 31 -25.50 7.81 8.22
C SER A 31 -24.02 7.85 7.79
N PRO A 32 -23.17 8.71 8.39
CA PRO A 32 -21.74 8.78 8.07
C PRO A 32 -21.01 7.46 8.40
N LEU A 33 -21.62 6.63 9.26
CA LEU A 33 -21.14 5.29 9.57
C LEU A 33 -21.38 4.32 8.41
N ASN A 34 -22.55 4.42 7.75
CA ASN A 34 -22.83 3.65 6.55
C ASN A 34 -21.92 4.09 5.39
N GLU A 35 -21.64 5.39 5.24
CA GLU A 35 -20.69 5.91 4.25
C GLU A 35 -19.26 5.35 4.46
N GLY A 36 -18.78 5.34 5.70
CA GLY A 36 -17.50 4.71 6.07
C GLY A 36 -17.47 3.21 5.76
N ILE A 37 -18.56 2.49 6.06
CA ILE A 37 -18.68 1.06 5.75
C ILE A 37 -18.70 0.81 4.24
N TYR A 38 -19.41 1.61 3.45
CA TYR A 38 -19.42 1.48 1.99
C TYR A 38 -18.05 1.76 1.38
N SER A 39 -17.33 2.77 1.89
CA SER A 39 -15.95 3.01 1.46
C SER A 39 -15.02 1.83 1.79
N ALA A 40 -15.17 1.23 2.97
CA ALA A 40 -14.41 0.05 3.36
C ALA A 40 -14.76 -1.17 2.49
N LEU A 41 -16.04 -1.39 2.20
CA LEU A 41 -16.51 -2.47 1.31
C LEU A 41 -15.91 -2.33 -0.10
N ARG A 42 -15.87 -1.12 -0.67
CA ARG A 42 -15.22 -0.89 -1.97
C ARG A 42 -13.75 -1.26 -1.99
N LEU A 43 -13.01 -0.99 -0.91
CA LEU A 43 -11.60 -1.38 -0.80
C LEU A 43 -11.44 -2.90 -0.73
N VAL A 44 -12.28 -3.59 0.03
CA VAL A 44 -12.28 -5.05 0.12
C VAL A 44 -12.64 -5.67 -1.23
N GLU A 45 -13.64 -5.13 -1.93
CA GLU A 45 -14.02 -5.60 -3.26
C GLU A 45 -12.90 -5.36 -4.30
N ALA A 46 -12.24 -4.21 -4.27
CA ALA A 46 -11.08 -3.94 -5.12
C ALA A 46 -9.94 -4.94 -4.86
N PHE A 47 -9.66 -5.25 -3.58
CA PHE A 47 -8.67 -6.26 -3.19
C PHE A 47 -9.04 -7.66 -3.70
N LEU A 48 -10.29 -8.07 -3.50
CA LEU A 48 -10.82 -9.36 -3.93
C LEU A 48 -10.86 -9.50 -5.47
N ASN A 49 -11.16 -8.42 -6.19
CA ASN A 49 -11.17 -8.39 -7.65
C ASN A 49 -9.76 -8.42 -8.24
N ALA A 50 -8.78 -7.81 -7.57
CA ALA A 50 -7.37 -7.88 -7.93
C ALA A 50 -6.73 -9.26 -7.68
N ARG A 51 -7.47 -10.22 -7.08
CA ARG A 51 -6.99 -11.57 -6.72
C ARG A 51 -5.67 -11.56 -5.95
N ARG A 52 -5.48 -10.56 -5.10
CA ARG A 52 -4.28 -10.44 -4.26
C ARG A 52 -4.33 -11.47 -3.15
N GLU A 53 -3.31 -12.34 -3.08
CA GLU A 53 -3.19 -13.38 -2.04
C GLU A 53 -2.01 -13.13 -1.08
N GLN A 54 -1.41 -11.95 -1.11
CA GLN A 54 -0.30 -11.60 -0.21
C GLN A 54 -0.81 -11.20 1.18
N ALA A 55 -0.18 -11.73 2.24
CA ALA A 55 -0.56 -11.45 3.62
C ALA A 55 -0.29 -10.00 4.04
N ASP A 56 0.81 -9.40 3.56
CA ASP A 56 1.19 -8.03 3.89
C ASP A 56 0.19 -7.01 3.33
N GLU A 57 -0.34 -7.28 2.14
CA GLU A 57 -1.39 -6.46 1.53
C GLU A 57 -2.72 -6.58 2.27
N LEU A 58 -3.03 -7.76 2.82
CA LEU A 58 -4.19 -7.95 3.70
C LEU A 58 -4.04 -7.17 5.00
N GLU A 59 -2.83 -7.10 5.58
CA GLU A 59 -2.58 -6.25 6.76
C GLU A 59 -2.70 -4.76 6.43
N SER A 60 -2.19 -4.33 5.28
CA SER A 60 -2.38 -2.96 4.78
C SER A 60 -3.86 -2.62 4.58
N LEU A 61 -4.64 -3.55 3.98
CA LEU A 61 -6.09 -3.40 3.82
C LEU A 61 -6.79 -3.26 5.18
N LYS A 62 -6.47 -4.12 6.16
CA LYS A 62 -7.01 -4.02 7.52
C LYS A 62 -6.67 -2.67 8.18
N ALA A 63 -5.45 -2.17 7.99
CA ALA A 63 -5.03 -0.87 8.51
C ALA A 63 -5.79 0.29 7.85
N GLN A 64 -6.02 0.23 6.53
CA GLN A 64 -6.81 1.23 5.80
C GLN A 64 -8.27 1.22 6.24
N ILE A 65 -8.89 0.05 6.35
CA ILE A 65 -10.27 -0.09 6.85
C ILE A 65 -10.38 0.45 8.28
N LYS A 66 -9.43 0.12 9.16
CA LYS A 66 -9.39 0.65 10.53
C LYS A 66 -9.28 2.17 10.54
N ARG A 67 -8.46 2.76 9.66
CA ARG A 67 -8.31 4.22 9.53
C ARG A 67 -9.63 4.88 9.11
N ILE A 68 -10.29 4.35 8.08
CA ILE A 68 -11.59 4.85 7.60
C ILE A 68 -12.63 4.78 8.72
N MET A 69 -12.75 3.63 9.39
CA MET A 69 -13.69 3.45 10.49
C MET A 69 -13.41 4.42 11.65
N MET A 70 -12.14 4.61 12.02
CA MET A 70 -11.74 5.57 13.06
C MET A 70 -12.07 7.01 12.67
N THR A 71 -11.82 7.42 11.42
CA THR A 71 -12.16 8.77 10.94
C THR A 71 -13.67 9.02 10.95
N THR A 72 -14.48 8.02 10.56
CA THR A 72 -15.94 8.15 10.60
C THR A 72 -16.51 8.18 12.03
N VAL A 73 -15.87 7.48 12.97
CA VAL A 73 -16.24 7.52 14.40
C VAL A 73 -15.78 8.84 15.04
N ALA A 74 -14.62 9.36 14.67
CA ALA A 74 -14.12 10.66 15.16
C ALA A 74 -14.98 11.84 14.67
N ALA A 75 -15.49 11.77 13.43
CA ALA A 75 -16.45 12.75 12.91
C ALA A 75 -17.76 12.81 13.72
N ARG A 76 -18.11 11.73 14.44
CA ARG A 76 -19.29 11.67 15.32
C ARG A 76 -19.04 12.26 16.71
N ALA A 77 -17.78 12.32 17.16
CA ALA A 77 -17.40 12.81 18.49
C ALA A 77 -17.26 14.34 18.57
N SER A 78 -17.34 15.05 17.43
CA SER A 78 -17.41 16.51 17.40
C SER A 78 -18.86 16.95 17.15
N PRO A 79 -19.53 17.64 18.08
CA PRO A 79 -20.86 18.17 17.82
C PRO A 79 -20.79 19.21 16.69
N PRO A 80 -21.80 19.29 15.81
CA PRO A 80 -21.81 20.30 14.77
C PRO A 80 -21.94 21.67 15.44
N ARG A 81 -20.90 22.50 15.28
CA ARG A 81 -20.98 23.93 15.58
C ARG A 81 -21.99 24.50 14.59
N VAL A 82 -23.22 24.72 15.05
CA VAL A 82 -24.28 25.38 14.31
C VAL A 82 -23.79 26.80 14.00
N LEU A 83 -23.17 26.98 12.84
CA LEU A 83 -23.01 28.28 12.22
C LEU A 83 -24.36 28.62 11.59
N ARG A 84 -25.15 29.31 12.41
CA ARG A 84 -26.33 30.07 12.04
C ARG A 84 -25.97 30.96 10.85
N GLY A 85 -26.67 30.76 9.75
CA GLY A 85 -26.33 31.37 8.47
C GLY A 85 -26.48 32.88 8.44
N GLU A 86 -25.70 33.49 7.56
CA GLU A 86 -26.09 34.69 6.84
C GLU A 86 -26.10 34.41 5.34
N ARG A 87 -27.31 34.55 4.79
CA ARG A 87 -27.59 34.73 3.38
C ARG A 87 -26.84 35.95 2.85
N LEU A 88 -26.27 35.84 1.65
CA LEU A 88 -26.22 36.88 0.60
C LEU A 88 -25.73 36.15 -0.67
N THR A 89 -26.64 35.52 -1.42
CA THR A 89 -27.19 36.03 -2.69
C THR A 89 -26.15 36.59 -3.67
N ARG A 90 -25.90 35.83 -4.75
CA ARG A 90 -25.98 36.21 -6.19
C ARG A 90 -24.80 35.66 -6.99
N SER A 91 -25.05 34.55 -7.68
CA SER A 91 -24.48 34.26 -8.99
C SER A 91 -25.53 34.64 -10.04
N ALA A 92 -25.18 35.52 -10.98
CA ALA A 92 -25.56 35.48 -12.39
C ALA A 92 -25.09 36.77 -13.09
N ALA A 93 -24.08 36.66 -13.95
CA ALA A 93 -24.07 37.22 -15.31
C ALA A 93 -22.67 37.07 -15.96
N SER A 94 -22.65 36.23 -17.01
CA SER A 94 -21.89 36.30 -18.26
C SER A 94 -20.81 37.38 -18.49
N GLY A 95 -19.68 36.97 -19.05
CA GLY A 95 -18.78 37.82 -19.87
C GLY A 95 -17.37 37.28 -19.95
N GLU A 96 -16.92 36.89 -21.15
CA GLU A 96 -15.57 36.40 -21.49
C GLU A 96 -14.45 37.48 -21.37
N PRO A 97 -13.25 37.30 -21.96
CA PRO A 97 -12.06 36.71 -21.33
C PRO A 97 -10.89 37.71 -21.26
N GLY A 98 -9.89 37.47 -20.41
CA GLY A 98 -8.61 38.18 -20.57
C GLY A 98 -7.72 38.22 -19.35
N GLN A 99 -6.53 37.63 -19.52
CA GLN A 99 -5.22 38.07 -19.03
C GLN A 99 -5.06 38.44 -17.54
N GLY A 100 -4.13 37.76 -16.87
CA GLY A 100 -3.41 38.37 -15.75
C GLY A 100 -2.93 37.42 -14.66
N LEU A 101 -1.80 36.76 -14.92
CA LEU A 101 -0.69 36.46 -13.99
C LEU A 101 -0.93 35.62 -12.71
N PRO A 102 -0.05 34.64 -12.43
CA PRO A 102 -0.09 33.87 -11.18
C PRO A 102 0.53 34.65 -10.01
N SER A 103 -0.29 34.94 -8.99
CA SER A 103 0.19 35.40 -7.68
C SER A 103 0.63 34.20 -6.86
N THR A 104 1.94 34.10 -6.67
CA THR A 104 2.60 33.15 -5.78
C THR A 104 2.31 33.47 -4.31
N SER A 105 1.87 32.47 -3.56
CA SER A 105 2.03 32.43 -2.11
C SER A 105 2.53 31.05 -1.74
N PRO A 106 3.60 30.97 -0.93
CA PRO A 106 3.60 29.97 0.12
C PRO A 106 3.86 30.65 1.47
N ARG A 107 2.98 30.34 2.43
CA ARG A 107 3.13 30.66 3.84
C ARG A 107 3.35 29.36 4.59
N ASN A 108 4.35 29.38 5.47
CA ASN A 108 4.71 28.40 6.50
C ASN A 108 5.44 27.16 5.92
N ASP A 109 6.63 26.77 6.36
CA ASP A 109 7.16 26.68 7.73
C ASP A 109 8.70 26.83 7.77
N ALA A 110 9.24 27.19 8.94
CA ALA A 110 10.55 26.81 9.51
C ALA A 110 11.26 27.97 10.26
N GLU A 111 10.77 28.27 11.45
CA GLU A 111 11.66 28.70 12.54
C GLU A 111 12.36 27.45 13.10
N LEU A 112 13.66 27.29 12.85
CA LEU A 112 14.67 27.02 13.88
C LEU A 112 16.07 26.89 13.27
N ALA A 113 17.01 27.61 13.90
CA ALA A 113 18.44 27.36 13.99
C ALA A 113 19.33 27.53 12.75
N ALA A 114 20.12 28.61 12.74
CA ALA A 114 21.57 28.48 12.96
C ALA A 114 22.20 29.84 13.28
N ALA A 115 22.98 29.84 14.36
CA ALA A 115 23.85 30.91 14.80
C ALA A 115 25.03 31.11 13.84
N GLY A 116 25.54 32.35 13.75
CA GLY A 116 26.88 32.58 13.22
C GLY A 116 27.20 34.01 12.79
N GLY A 117 27.69 34.83 13.72
CA GLY A 117 28.76 35.80 13.43
C GLY A 117 28.37 37.24 13.09
N GLY A 118 29.01 38.20 13.77
CA GLY A 118 29.00 39.63 13.41
C GLY A 118 28.86 40.56 14.62
N ARG A 119 29.81 40.53 15.58
CA ARG A 119 30.99 41.42 15.66
C ARG A 119 30.66 42.90 15.96
N LEU A 120 30.79 43.21 17.26
CA LEU A 120 31.19 44.48 17.90
C LEU A 120 31.48 45.68 16.97
N GLN A 121 30.69 46.75 17.11
CA GLN A 121 31.07 48.10 16.70
C GLN A 121 31.59 48.88 17.90
N LEU A 122 32.89 49.21 17.86
CA LEU A 122 33.55 50.19 18.70
C LEU A 122 33.78 51.47 17.88
N TYR A 123 33.47 52.59 18.54
CA TYR A 123 33.87 53.97 18.30
C TYR A 123 34.82 54.28 17.14
N SER A 124 34.39 55.20 16.26
CA SER A 124 35.30 56.14 15.60
C SER A 124 34.61 57.48 15.37
N ARG A 125 35.36 58.53 15.72
CA ARG A 125 35.04 59.96 15.63
C ARG A 125 35.18 60.47 14.20
N SER A 126 34.34 61.44 13.82
CA SER A 126 34.64 62.55 12.89
C SER A 126 33.58 63.63 13.14
N SER A 127 33.91 64.70 13.86
CA SER A 127 34.39 65.98 13.32
C SER A 127 33.36 66.72 12.47
N ALA A 128 32.70 67.72 13.09
CA ALA A 128 32.26 68.93 12.40
C ALA A 128 32.20 70.10 13.39
N ARG A 129 32.64 71.26 12.89
CA ARG A 129 32.87 72.55 13.54
C ARG A 129 31.60 73.18 14.13
N SER A 130 31.72 73.95 15.21
CA SER A 130 31.51 75.42 15.21
C SER A 130 31.64 76.04 16.62
N ALA A 131 32.27 77.22 16.62
CA ALA A 131 32.01 78.43 17.43
C ALA A 131 31.86 78.39 18.97
N GLY A 132 32.53 79.35 19.62
CA GLY A 132 32.29 79.82 21.00
C GLY A 132 33.47 79.53 21.94
N SER A 133 34.49 80.39 22.05
CA SER A 133 34.49 81.65 22.82
C SER A 133 33.97 81.50 24.25
N ALA A 134 34.86 81.22 25.21
CA ALA A 134 35.10 82.06 26.40
C ALA A 134 35.90 81.32 27.49
N SER A 135 36.78 82.08 28.14
CA SER A 135 37.33 81.90 29.49
C SER A 135 38.12 80.62 29.83
N ALA A 136 39.45 80.74 29.79
CA ALA A 136 40.29 80.24 30.89
C ALA A 136 41.59 81.05 30.95
N SER A 137 41.71 81.77 32.04
CA SER A 137 42.83 82.56 32.53
C SER A 137 44.11 81.74 32.69
N VAL A 138 45.22 82.22 32.16
CA VAL A 138 46.56 81.83 32.62
C VAL A 138 47.40 83.11 32.75
N ASP A 139 47.65 83.47 34.01
CA ASP A 139 48.52 84.54 34.47
C ASP A 139 49.99 84.25 34.18
N TRP A 140 50.68 85.21 33.54
CA TRP A 140 52.13 85.34 33.56
C TRP A 140 52.49 86.81 33.79
N THR A 141 52.43 87.23 35.05
CA THR A 141 52.91 88.52 35.53
C THR A 141 54.42 88.48 35.78
N LEU A 142 55.20 89.23 34.99
CA LEU A 142 56.56 89.70 35.31
C LEU A 142 56.71 91.14 34.77
N PRO A 143 57.53 92.00 35.41
CA PRO A 143 57.15 93.39 35.72
C PRO A 143 57.73 94.38 34.71
N GLN A 144 56.87 95.25 34.18
CA GLN A 144 57.31 96.44 33.46
C GLN A 144 57.79 97.52 34.45
N ARG A 145 59.11 97.68 34.56
CA ARG A 145 59.75 98.86 35.13
C ARG A 145 59.54 100.05 34.18
N THR A 146 58.62 100.94 34.51
CA THR A 146 58.53 102.28 33.93
C THR A 146 59.53 103.21 34.64
N LEU A 147 60.69 103.47 34.03
CA LEU A 147 61.54 104.60 34.38
C LEU A 147 61.32 105.72 33.37
N ASN A 148 60.44 106.65 33.73
CA ASN A 148 60.29 107.92 33.04
C ASN A 148 61.52 108.80 33.31
N ARG A 149 62.28 109.07 32.25
CA ARG A 149 63.32 110.10 32.18
C ARG A 149 62.71 111.45 31.75
N LYS A 150 62.91 112.48 32.56
CA LYS A 150 63.10 113.91 32.17
C LYS A 150 64.19 114.41 33.14
N ALA A 151 65.44 114.71 32.77
CA ALA A 151 65.94 115.78 31.89
C ALA A 151 65.33 117.14 32.30
N PHE A 152 66.04 118.17 32.78
CA PHE A 152 67.43 118.60 32.62
C PHE A 152 67.90 119.40 33.85
N VAL A 153 69.15 119.19 34.27
CA VAL A 153 69.96 120.18 35.01
C VAL A 153 70.62 121.06 33.96
N ARG A 154 70.38 122.39 34.02
CA ARG A 154 71.12 123.37 33.23
C ARG A 154 72.48 123.63 33.88
N GLN A 155 73.50 123.62 33.02
CA GLN A 155 74.89 123.95 33.29
C GLN A 155 75.10 125.39 33.77
N ALA A 156 76.03 125.53 34.71
CA ALA A 156 77.27 126.31 34.56
C ALA A 156 78.35 125.50 35.31
N GLY A 157 79.52 125.11 34.80
CA GLY A 157 80.14 125.07 33.48
C GLY A 157 81.42 124.21 33.65
N GLY A 158 81.87 123.50 32.59
CA GLY A 158 83.21 122.89 32.56
C GLY A 158 83.31 121.44 32.06
N GLY A 159 83.78 121.25 30.82
CA GLY A 159 84.99 120.45 30.56
C GLY A 159 84.97 118.92 30.35
N PHE A 160 83.85 118.18 30.38
CA PHE A 160 83.90 116.68 30.33
C PHE A 160 83.18 115.98 29.15
N GLY A 161 82.67 116.73 28.16
CA GLY A 161 81.72 116.20 27.16
C GLY A 161 82.25 115.38 25.98
N ARG A 162 83.56 115.18 25.80
CA ARG A 162 84.10 114.51 24.59
C ARG A 162 84.52 113.05 24.76
N LEU A 163 84.77 112.55 25.98
CA LEU A 163 85.19 111.15 26.19
C LEU A 163 84.02 110.16 26.40
N SER A 164 82.85 110.62 26.88
CA SER A 164 81.71 109.74 27.15
C SER A 164 80.92 109.35 25.89
N LEU A 165 80.84 110.24 24.89
CA LEU A 165 80.14 109.97 23.62
C LEU A 165 80.82 108.86 22.80
N VAL A 166 82.16 108.79 22.81
CA VAL A 166 82.91 107.76 22.08
C VAL A 166 82.78 106.38 22.74
N GLN A 167 82.69 106.33 24.08
CA GLN A 167 82.49 105.08 24.82
C GLN A 167 81.06 104.55 24.68
N ASP A 168 80.05 105.43 24.68
CA ASP A 168 78.65 105.04 24.43
C ASP A 168 78.43 104.55 22.99
N ASP A 169 79.10 105.13 21.99
CA ASP A 169 79.00 104.68 20.60
C ASP A 169 79.69 103.33 20.36
N LEU A 170 80.81 103.04 21.04
CA LEU A 170 81.46 101.72 21.00
C LEU A 170 80.62 100.66 21.73
N ALA A 171 80.00 100.99 22.86
CA ALA A 171 79.10 100.10 23.57
C ALA A 171 77.84 99.78 22.73
N ARG A 172 77.24 100.77 22.06
CA ARG A 172 76.12 100.56 21.15
C ARG A 172 76.49 99.72 19.92
N ARG A 173 77.69 99.89 19.37
CA ARG A 173 78.18 99.04 18.27
C ARG A 173 78.45 97.60 18.73
N ALA A 174 78.96 97.41 19.95
CA ALA A 174 79.14 96.08 20.53
C ALA A 174 77.81 95.39 20.84
N GLU A 175 76.82 96.11 21.36
CA GLU A 175 75.45 95.60 21.58
C GLU A 175 74.74 95.29 20.26
N ALA A 176 74.93 96.11 19.22
CA ALA A 176 74.40 95.84 17.90
C ALA A 176 75.04 94.58 17.28
N ALA A 177 76.36 94.41 17.41
CA ALA A 177 77.05 93.20 16.97
C ALA A 177 76.62 91.95 17.76
N ALA A 178 76.40 92.07 19.08
CA ALA A 178 75.88 90.99 19.90
C ALA A 178 74.45 90.59 19.50
N LYS A 179 73.57 91.56 19.19
CA LYS A 179 72.22 91.30 18.70
C LYS A 179 72.20 90.63 17.33
N VAL A 180 73.13 90.99 16.44
CA VAL A 180 73.27 90.30 15.14
C VAL A 180 73.76 88.86 15.35
N ALA A 181 74.77 88.65 16.18
CA ALA A 181 75.27 87.31 16.49
C ALA A 181 74.24 86.42 17.20
N GLU A 182 73.41 87.00 18.08
CA GLU A 182 72.30 86.30 18.73
C GLU A 182 71.18 85.98 17.74
N ALA A 183 70.84 86.90 16.84
CA ALA A 183 69.90 86.66 15.75
C ALA A 183 70.39 85.55 14.78
N GLU A 184 71.69 85.51 14.49
CA GLU A 184 72.31 84.44 13.69
C GLU A 184 72.27 83.09 14.40
N ARG A 185 72.51 83.04 15.72
CA ARG A 185 72.36 81.81 16.52
C ARG A 185 70.91 81.32 16.57
N VAL A 186 69.96 82.24 16.73
CA VAL A 186 68.52 81.92 16.70
C VAL A 186 68.10 81.44 15.30
N ALA A 187 68.61 82.06 14.24
CA ALA A 187 68.36 81.62 12.87
C ALA A 187 68.96 80.24 12.58
N ALA A 188 70.19 79.98 13.04
CA ALA A 188 70.86 78.68 12.87
C ALA A 188 70.14 77.55 13.63
N THR A 189 69.72 77.81 14.87
CA THR A 189 68.94 76.83 15.67
C THR A 189 67.56 76.58 15.07
N LYS A 190 66.87 77.63 14.59
CA LYS A 190 65.60 77.49 13.88
C LYS A 190 65.76 76.67 12.58
N ALA A 191 66.80 76.92 11.79
CA ALA A 191 67.08 76.15 10.58
C ALA A 191 67.37 74.66 10.88
N MET A 192 68.05 74.36 11.99
CA MET A 192 68.27 72.99 12.45
C MET A 192 66.96 72.30 12.82
N PHE A 193 66.08 72.98 13.58
CA PHE A 193 64.75 72.47 13.94
C PHE A 193 63.86 72.28 12.70
N ASP A 194 63.87 73.22 11.77
CA ASP A 194 63.12 73.12 10.52
C ASP A 194 63.62 71.94 9.66
N GLY A 195 64.94 71.70 9.63
CA GLY A 195 65.54 70.52 8.99
C GLY A 195 65.12 69.20 9.64
N GLN A 196 65.16 69.11 10.97
CA GLN A 196 64.71 67.92 11.72
C GLN A 196 63.20 67.67 11.52
N MET A 197 62.38 68.72 11.51
CA MET A 197 60.95 68.61 11.25
C MET A 197 60.66 68.18 9.82
N ALA A 198 61.43 68.65 8.83
CA ALA A 198 61.32 68.22 7.45
C ALA A 198 61.66 66.72 7.30
N GLU A 199 62.69 66.22 7.98
CA GLU A 199 63.02 64.79 8.00
C GLU A 199 61.94 63.94 8.67
N VAL A 200 61.41 64.38 9.82
CA VAL A 200 60.30 63.71 10.50
C VAL A 200 59.06 63.68 9.61
N ASN A 201 58.76 64.77 8.90
CA ASN A 201 57.65 64.83 7.95
C ASN A 201 57.84 63.90 6.75
N LYS A 202 59.07 63.80 6.20
CA LYS A 202 59.40 62.82 5.16
C LYS A 202 59.22 61.39 5.65
N ARG A 203 59.70 61.06 6.85
CA ARG A 203 59.51 59.73 7.46
C ARG A 203 58.03 59.41 7.70
N ARG A 204 57.26 60.37 8.21
CA ARG A 204 55.80 60.23 8.40
C ARG A 204 55.05 60.07 7.07
N ALA A 205 55.49 60.73 6.00
CA ALA A 205 54.89 60.57 4.68
C ALA A 205 55.16 59.17 4.11
N ALA A 206 56.42 58.72 4.17
CA ALA A 206 56.81 57.37 3.74
C ALA A 206 56.09 56.28 4.55
N GLU A 207 55.92 56.46 5.86
CA GLU A 207 55.17 55.52 6.71
C GLU A 207 53.67 55.48 6.36
N ARG A 208 53.07 56.63 5.99
CA ARG A 208 51.67 56.65 5.51
C ARG A 208 51.52 55.96 4.17
N GLU A 209 52.49 56.12 3.26
CA GLU A 209 52.49 55.46 1.95
C GLU A 209 52.67 53.94 2.12
N ALA A 210 53.61 53.50 2.96
CA ALA A 210 53.80 52.09 3.28
C ALA A 210 52.55 51.46 3.93
N ARG A 211 51.87 52.18 4.83
CA ARG A 211 50.61 51.72 5.41
C ARG A 211 49.48 51.63 4.38
N ARG A 212 49.42 52.56 3.42
CA ARG A 212 48.44 52.52 2.32
C ARG A 212 48.71 51.35 1.38
N GLN A 213 49.97 51.11 1.02
CA GLN A 213 50.35 49.95 0.22
C GLN A 213 49.99 48.64 0.93
N ALA A 214 50.37 48.49 2.21
CA ALA A 214 50.01 47.29 2.98
C ALA A 214 48.49 47.09 3.12
N GLN A 215 47.70 48.17 3.15
CA GLN A 215 46.24 48.08 3.12
C GLN A 215 45.72 47.60 1.77
N LEU A 216 46.26 48.12 0.67
CA LEU A 216 45.90 47.67 -0.68
C LEU A 216 46.29 46.21 -0.91
N ASP A 217 47.48 45.80 -0.47
CA ASP A 217 47.95 44.41 -0.56
C ASP A 217 47.03 43.47 0.24
N MET A 218 46.66 43.84 1.48
CA MET A 218 45.68 43.08 2.26
C MET A 218 44.30 43.02 1.59
N ASP A 219 43.82 44.13 1.02
CA ASP A 219 42.53 44.17 0.31
C ASP A 219 42.57 43.30 -0.96
N GLU A 220 43.70 43.26 -1.67
CA GLU A 220 43.92 42.39 -2.83
C GLU A 220 43.96 40.91 -2.42
N GLU A 221 44.65 40.56 -1.34
CA GLU A 221 44.66 39.19 -0.78
C GLU A 221 43.25 38.75 -0.36
N ILE A 222 42.48 39.62 0.30
CA ILE A 222 41.09 39.33 0.68
C ILE A 222 40.23 39.11 -0.56
N ARG A 223 40.38 39.93 -1.61
CA ARG A 223 39.65 39.74 -2.87
C ARG A 223 40.01 38.42 -3.55
N GLN A 224 41.29 38.06 -3.62
CA GLN A 224 41.73 36.78 -4.20
C GLN A 224 41.21 35.59 -3.39
N PHE A 225 41.21 35.70 -2.06
CA PHE A 225 40.63 34.68 -1.19
C PHE A 225 39.11 34.54 -1.42
N GLN A 226 38.37 35.65 -1.51
CA GLN A 226 36.94 35.63 -1.81
C GLN A 226 36.64 35.00 -3.16
N LEU A 227 37.40 35.35 -4.21
CA LEU A 227 37.24 34.76 -5.54
C LEU A 227 37.53 33.25 -5.54
N SER A 228 38.55 32.80 -4.80
CA SER A 228 38.88 31.37 -4.73
C SER A 228 37.84 30.57 -3.93
N GLU A 229 37.31 31.13 -2.83
CA GLU A 229 36.20 30.53 -2.08
C GLU A 229 34.90 30.51 -2.90
N GLU A 230 34.58 31.57 -3.65
CA GLU A 230 33.43 31.58 -4.56
C GLU A 230 33.55 30.54 -5.67
N ALA A 231 34.75 30.40 -6.27
CA ALA A 231 35.02 29.38 -7.26
C ALA A 231 34.88 27.96 -6.68
N ARG A 232 35.37 27.75 -5.45
CA ARG A 232 35.22 26.49 -4.73
C ARG A 232 33.76 26.15 -4.45
N LEU A 233 33.00 27.10 -3.91
CA LEU A 233 31.57 26.90 -3.63
C LEU A 233 30.76 26.66 -4.91
N LYS A 234 31.14 27.30 -6.02
CA LYS A 234 30.54 27.05 -7.32
C LYS A 234 30.84 25.62 -7.81
N ALA A 235 32.10 25.17 -7.72
CA ALA A 235 32.47 23.80 -8.08
C ALA A 235 31.75 22.75 -7.22
N GLU A 236 31.59 22.99 -5.91
CA GLU A 236 30.83 22.12 -5.02
C GLU A 236 29.33 22.06 -5.40
N ARG A 237 28.73 23.21 -5.78
CA ARG A 237 27.34 23.25 -6.28
C ARG A 237 27.17 22.52 -7.60
N ASP A 238 28.10 22.70 -8.53
CA ASP A 238 28.08 22.02 -9.83
C ASP A 238 28.23 20.50 -9.67
N LEU A 239 29.09 20.06 -8.74
CA LEU A 239 29.21 18.64 -8.38
C LEU A 239 27.90 18.10 -7.79
N GLN A 240 27.28 18.83 -6.85
CA GLN A 240 26.00 18.43 -6.28
C GLN A 240 24.88 18.37 -7.32
N ALA A 241 24.86 19.31 -8.27
CA ALA A 241 23.91 19.29 -9.39
C ALA A 241 24.13 18.05 -10.27
N SER A 242 25.38 17.75 -10.65
CA SER A 242 25.70 16.57 -11.46
C SER A 242 25.32 15.25 -10.77
N LEU A 243 25.48 15.16 -9.44
CA LEU A 243 25.07 13.99 -8.67
C LEU A 243 23.54 13.86 -8.64
N ARG A 244 22.81 14.97 -8.49
CA ARG A 244 21.34 14.96 -8.57
C ARG A 244 20.89 14.47 -9.94
N ASP A 245 21.46 15.01 -11.02
CA ASP A 245 21.13 14.60 -12.39
C ASP A 245 21.44 13.12 -12.65
N PHE A 246 22.55 12.61 -12.09
CA PHE A 246 22.88 11.20 -12.16
C PHE A 246 21.83 10.31 -11.46
N TYR A 247 21.43 10.68 -10.23
CA TYR A 247 20.41 9.92 -9.51
C TYR A 247 19.03 10.02 -10.14
N THR A 248 18.65 11.17 -10.71
CA THR A 248 17.39 11.30 -11.46
C THR A 248 17.39 10.41 -12.69
N ASN A 249 18.50 10.36 -13.44
CA ASN A 249 18.65 9.47 -14.59
C ASN A 249 18.53 7.99 -14.19
N GLN A 250 19.14 7.58 -13.07
CA GLN A 250 18.99 6.22 -12.55
C GLN A 250 17.54 5.87 -12.20
N VAL A 251 16.82 6.82 -11.60
CA VAL A 251 15.39 6.65 -11.27
C VAL A 251 14.55 6.55 -12.54
N ASP A 252 14.82 7.39 -13.53
CA ASP A 252 14.11 7.38 -14.82
C ASP A 252 14.37 6.09 -15.61
N GLU A 253 15.61 5.57 -15.60
CA GLU A 253 15.94 4.27 -16.19
C GLU A 253 15.18 3.12 -15.51
N LEU A 254 15.10 3.12 -14.18
CA LEU A 254 14.33 2.12 -13.45
C LEU A 254 12.83 2.21 -13.78
N HIS A 255 12.29 3.43 -13.90
CA HIS A 255 10.90 3.62 -14.34
C HIS A 255 10.68 3.22 -15.79
N ALA A 256 11.67 3.41 -16.68
CA ALA A 256 11.60 2.93 -18.06
C ALA A 256 11.59 1.40 -18.13
N ARG A 257 12.46 0.71 -17.37
CA ARG A 257 12.49 -0.76 -17.28
C ARG A 257 11.17 -1.32 -16.76
N LYS A 258 10.63 -0.76 -15.67
CA LYS A 258 9.33 -1.17 -15.13
C LYS A 258 8.18 -0.99 -16.13
N ARG A 259 8.22 0.08 -16.94
CA ARG A 259 7.23 0.30 -18.00
C ARG A 259 7.35 -0.75 -19.10
N HIS A 260 8.57 -1.10 -19.49
CA HIS A 260 8.82 -2.15 -20.48
C HIS A 260 8.35 -3.51 -19.99
N GLU A 261 8.75 -3.92 -18.78
CA GLU A 261 8.31 -5.16 -18.15
C GLU A 261 6.78 -5.24 -18.05
N ALA A 262 6.12 -4.14 -17.68
CA ALA A 262 4.66 -4.08 -17.62
C ALA A 262 4.01 -4.19 -19.01
N GLN A 263 4.63 -3.65 -20.06
CA GLN A 263 4.17 -3.80 -21.44
C GLN A 263 4.34 -5.24 -21.93
N GLU A 264 5.47 -5.87 -21.66
CA GLU A 264 5.73 -7.27 -21.99
C GLU A 264 4.73 -8.20 -21.31
N LEU A 265 4.52 -8.06 -20.00
CA LEU A 265 3.50 -8.82 -19.27
C LEU A 265 2.09 -8.59 -19.83
N ALA A 266 1.76 -7.35 -20.23
CA ALA A 266 0.48 -7.06 -20.85
C ALA A 266 0.33 -7.72 -22.23
N HIS A 267 1.41 -7.79 -23.01
CA HIS A 267 1.45 -8.50 -24.28
C HIS A 267 1.32 -10.02 -24.10
N GLU A 268 2.03 -10.60 -23.13
CA GLU A 268 1.91 -12.02 -22.77
C GLU A 268 0.48 -12.36 -22.33
N HIS A 269 -0.11 -11.61 -21.41
CA HIS A 269 -1.51 -11.81 -21.00
C HIS A 269 -2.53 -11.55 -22.12
N ALA A 270 -2.20 -10.72 -23.11
CA ALA A 270 -3.04 -10.55 -24.29
C ALA A 270 -2.94 -11.77 -25.21
N ALA A 271 -1.73 -12.32 -25.39
CA ALA A 271 -1.49 -13.53 -26.17
C ALA A 271 -2.17 -14.75 -25.51
N GLU A 272 -2.00 -14.96 -24.21
CA GLU A 272 -2.65 -16.04 -23.44
C GLU A 272 -4.18 -16.00 -23.58
N ARG A 273 -4.78 -14.79 -23.50
CA ARG A 273 -6.22 -14.63 -23.70
C ARG A 273 -6.66 -14.95 -25.12
N ALA A 274 -5.84 -14.60 -26.12
CA ALA A 274 -6.14 -14.91 -27.51
C ALA A 274 -6.04 -16.43 -27.78
N GLU A 275 -5.05 -17.10 -27.18
CA GLU A 275 -4.89 -18.56 -27.25
C GLU A 275 -6.08 -19.28 -26.62
N LEU A 276 -6.48 -18.91 -25.40
CA LEU A 276 -7.65 -19.48 -24.74
C LEU A 276 -8.94 -19.28 -25.56
N GLN A 277 -9.12 -18.11 -26.17
CA GLN A 277 -10.27 -17.87 -27.05
C GLN A 277 -10.23 -18.72 -28.32
N ALA A 278 -9.03 -18.95 -28.89
CA ALA A 278 -8.85 -19.81 -30.04
C ALA A 278 -9.12 -21.28 -29.70
N GLU A 279 -8.67 -21.73 -28.52
CA GLU A 279 -8.96 -23.08 -27.99
C GLU A 279 -10.46 -23.27 -27.75
N GLU A 280 -11.13 -22.33 -27.07
CA GLU A 280 -12.58 -22.37 -26.88
C GLU A 280 -13.33 -22.43 -28.21
N ALA A 281 -12.91 -21.63 -29.20
CA ALA A 281 -13.51 -21.65 -30.54
C ALA A 281 -13.28 -22.99 -31.25
N ALA A 282 -12.09 -23.59 -31.10
CA ALA A 282 -11.78 -24.91 -31.64
C ALA A 282 -12.61 -26.01 -30.97
N GLU A 283 -12.77 -25.96 -29.64
CA GLU A 283 -13.63 -26.89 -28.90
C GLU A 283 -15.09 -26.79 -29.31
N ARG A 284 -15.63 -25.56 -29.44
CA ARG A 284 -17.00 -25.36 -29.93
C ARG A 284 -17.18 -25.95 -31.32
N ARG A 285 -16.23 -25.74 -32.24
CA ARG A 285 -16.27 -26.35 -33.58
C ARG A 285 -16.24 -27.88 -33.52
N ARG A 286 -15.43 -28.48 -32.63
CA ARG A 286 -15.40 -29.94 -32.43
C ARG A 286 -16.73 -30.47 -31.90
N LEU A 287 -17.32 -29.80 -30.91
CA LEU A 287 -18.61 -30.18 -30.34
C LEU A 287 -19.74 -30.03 -31.36
N GLU A 288 -19.73 -28.97 -32.17
CA GLU A 288 -20.68 -28.78 -33.27
C GLU A 288 -20.55 -29.86 -34.35
N ALA A 289 -19.32 -30.26 -34.69
CA ALA A 289 -19.09 -31.35 -35.62
C ALA A 289 -19.65 -32.68 -35.09
N LEU A 290 -19.35 -33.03 -33.83
CA LEU A 290 -19.91 -34.21 -33.17
C LEU A 290 -21.44 -34.14 -33.06
N ALA A 291 -22.01 -32.96 -32.81
CA ALA A 291 -23.46 -32.79 -32.77
C ALA A 291 -24.10 -33.03 -34.14
N ARG A 292 -23.47 -32.57 -35.23
CA ARG A 292 -23.92 -32.83 -36.61
C ARG A 292 -23.81 -34.32 -36.95
N GLU A 293 -22.71 -34.98 -36.59
CA GLU A 293 -22.54 -36.41 -36.81
C GLU A 293 -23.60 -37.22 -36.04
N ASN A 294 -23.84 -36.88 -34.76
CA ASN A 294 -24.88 -37.52 -33.96
C ASN A 294 -26.28 -37.29 -34.53
N ALA A 295 -26.57 -36.09 -35.06
CA ALA A 295 -27.84 -35.81 -35.74
C ALA A 295 -28.00 -36.69 -36.99
N GLN A 296 -26.97 -36.79 -37.82
CA GLN A 296 -26.97 -37.67 -39.00
C GLN A 296 -27.14 -39.14 -38.62
N GLN A 297 -26.49 -39.61 -37.54
CA GLN A 297 -26.67 -40.98 -37.05
C GLN A 297 -28.11 -41.23 -36.60
N ARG A 298 -28.73 -40.29 -35.88
CA ARG A 298 -30.14 -40.40 -35.47
C ARG A 298 -31.08 -40.44 -36.67
N GLU A 299 -30.82 -39.65 -37.70
CA GLU A 299 -31.59 -39.67 -38.94
C GLU A 299 -31.44 -41.02 -39.67
N ARG A 300 -30.22 -41.57 -39.75
CA ARG A 300 -29.98 -42.91 -40.30
C ARG A 300 -30.74 -43.98 -39.53
N ILE A 301 -30.62 -44.01 -38.20
CA ILE A 301 -31.34 -44.98 -37.35
C ILE A 301 -32.86 -44.85 -37.53
N LYS A 302 -33.37 -43.62 -37.64
CA LYS A 302 -34.80 -43.39 -37.87
C LYS A 302 -35.24 -43.91 -39.25
N ALA A 303 -34.44 -43.68 -40.28
CA ALA A 303 -34.70 -44.20 -41.63
C ALA A 303 -34.65 -45.74 -41.64
N ASP A 304 -33.65 -46.34 -41.01
CA ASP A 304 -33.49 -47.79 -40.90
C ASP A 304 -34.65 -48.43 -40.12
N LEU A 305 -35.09 -47.81 -39.03
CA LEU A 305 -36.24 -48.27 -38.26
C LEU A 305 -37.53 -48.16 -39.08
N ALA A 306 -37.73 -47.06 -39.81
CA ALA A 306 -38.88 -46.90 -40.71
C ALA A 306 -38.87 -47.96 -41.81
N ALA A 307 -37.71 -48.24 -42.41
CA ALA A 307 -37.54 -49.30 -43.40
C ALA A 307 -37.82 -50.69 -42.82
N ALA A 308 -37.33 -50.99 -41.61
CA ALA A 308 -37.58 -52.25 -40.91
C ALA A 308 -39.07 -52.42 -40.57
N MET A 309 -39.74 -51.35 -40.15
CA MET A 309 -41.19 -51.36 -39.89
C MET A 309 -41.99 -51.56 -41.17
N ALA A 310 -41.61 -50.91 -42.27
CA ALA A 310 -42.20 -51.12 -43.59
C ALA A 310 -42.02 -52.56 -44.09
N ALA A 311 -40.80 -53.12 -43.94
CA ALA A 311 -40.51 -54.50 -44.29
C ALA A 311 -41.33 -55.49 -43.44
N LYS A 312 -41.47 -55.24 -42.14
CA LYS A 312 -42.31 -56.06 -41.24
C LYS A 312 -43.79 -55.97 -41.61
N ALA A 313 -44.29 -54.78 -41.97
CA ALA A 313 -45.65 -54.60 -42.43
C ALA A 313 -45.89 -55.33 -43.76
N ALA A 314 -44.95 -55.25 -44.71
CA ALA A 314 -45.01 -55.99 -45.97
C ALA A 314 -44.99 -57.50 -45.75
N ALA A 315 -44.12 -58.01 -44.87
CA ALA A 315 -44.07 -59.43 -44.52
C ALA A 315 -45.36 -59.92 -43.85
N LYS A 316 -45.96 -59.10 -42.97
CA LYS A 316 -47.27 -59.41 -42.37
C LYS A 316 -48.38 -59.41 -43.42
N ALA A 317 -48.38 -58.44 -44.33
CA ALA A 317 -49.35 -58.39 -45.43
C ALA A 317 -49.23 -59.62 -46.35
N ALA A 318 -48.00 -60.05 -46.66
CA ALA A 318 -47.75 -61.27 -47.42
C ALA A 318 -48.30 -62.52 -46.70
N ARG A 319 -48.05 -62.66 -45.39
CA ARG A 319 -48.62 -63.76 -44.58
C ARG A 319 -50.15 -63.76 -44.57
N VAL A 320 -50.78 -62.59 -44.41
CA VAL A 320 -52.24 -62.49 -44.45
C VAL A 320 -52.78 -62.87 -45.83
N GLN A 321 -52.08 -62.53 -46.92
CA GLN A 321 -52.47 -62.96 -48.26
C GLN A 321 -52.30 -64.48 -48.47
N GLU A 322 -51.24 -65.07 -47.94
CA GLU A 322 -51.02 -66.52 -47.96
C GLU A 322 -52.09 -67.26 -47.13
N GLU A 323 -52.38 -66.80 -45.92
CA GLU A 323 -53.46 -67.32 -45.07
C GLU A 323 -54.82 -67.17 -45.75
N ALA A 324 -55.09 -66.04 -46.42
CA ALA A 324 -56.32 -65.84 -47.17
C ALA A 324 -56.43 -66.79 -48.37
N ARG A 325 -55.32 -67.07 -49.07
CA ARG A 325 -55.29 -68.07 -50.15
C ARG A 325 -55.53 -69.47 -49.59
N TYR A 326 -54.83 -69.86 -48.53
CA TYR A 326 -55.02 -71.14 -47.86
C TYR A 326 -56.46 -71.32 -47.38
N ASN A 327 -57.05 -70.31 -46.74
CA ASN A 327 -58.44 -70.36 -46.28
C ASN A 327 -59.42 -70.47 -47.44
N ARG A 328 -59.18 -69.80 -48.58
CA ARG A 328 -60.01 -69.97 -49.78
C ARG A 328 -59.90 -71.37 -50.36
N GLU A 329 -58.69 -71.92 -50.44
CA GLU A 329 -58.48 -73.30 -50.88
C GLU A 329 -59.11 -74.32 -49.94
N TYR A 330 -59.06 -74.07 -48.63
CA TYR A 330 -59.69 -74.89 -47.61
C TYR A 330 -61.21 -74.83 -47.68
N MET A 331 -61.79 -73.63 -47.78
CA MET A 331 -63.24 -73.45 -47.98
C MET A 331 -63.70 -74.09 -49.28
N ALA A 332 -62.95 -73.95 -50.38
CA ALA A 332 -63.27 -74.62 -51.64
C ALA A 332 -63.26 -76.14 -51.52
N LYS A 333 -62.35 -76.73 -50.73
CA LYS A 333 -62.36 -78.16 -50.42
C LYS A 333 -63.56 -78.56 -49.57
N MET A 334 -63.87 -77.77 -48.53
CA MET A 334 -65.04 -78.02 -47.68
C MET A 334 -66.34 -77.90 -48.46
N ASP A 335 -66.47 -76.91 -49.35
CA ASP A 335 -67.62 -76.73 -50.24
C ASP A 335 -67.73 -77.89 -51.23
N ALA A 336 -66.60 -78.40 -51.76
CA ALA A 336 -66.58 -79.57 -52.62
C ALA A 336 -66.99 -80.85 -51.87
N ASP A 337 -66.52 -81.04 -50.64
CA ASP A 337 -66.88 -82.16 -49.77
C ASP A 337 -68.34 -82.05 -49.31
N GLU A 338 -68.82 -80.86 -49.00
CA GLU A 338 -70.23 -80.59 -48.71
C GLU A 338 -71.10 -80.82 -49.94
N ALA A 339 -70.68 -80.39 -51.13
CA ALA A 339 -71.40 -80.68 -52.36
C ALA A 339 -71.42 -82.19 -52.64
N ALA A 340 -70.33 -82.92 -52.38
CA ALA A 340 -70.29 -84.37 -52.48
C ALA A 340 -71.20 -85.04 -51.44
N ARG A 341 -71.22 -84.55 -50.19
CA ARG A 341 -72.14 -85.00 -49.15
C ARG A 341 -73.58 -84.68 -49.47
N ARG A 342 -73.89 -83.49 -50.00
CA ARG A 342 -75.23 -83.09 -50.45
C ARG A 342 -75.68 -83.97 -51.60
N ARG A 343 -74.83 -84.24 -52.59
CA ARG A 343 -75.12 -85.22 -53.65
C ARG A 343 -75.34 -86.63 -53.07
N ALA A 344 -74.54 -87.07 -52.10
CA ALA A 344 -74.74 -88.36 -51.45
C ALA A 344 -76.03 -88.40 -50.61
N VAL A 345 -76.38 -87.30 -49.95
CA VAL A 345 -77.64 -87.12 -49.20
C VAL A 345 -78.80 -87.01 -50.16
N GLU A 346 -78.70 -86.34 -51.30
CA GLU A 346 -79.72 -86.30 -52.36
C GLU A 346 -79.92 -87.69 -52.93
N MET A 347 -78.85 -88.43 -53.27
CA MET A 347 -78.93 -89.83 -53.67
C MET A 347 -79.56 -90.71 -52.58
N ARG A 348 -79.23 -90.46 -51.31
CA ARG A 348 -79.83 -91.17 -50.16
C ARG A 348 -81.25 -90.70 -49.89
N ALA A 349 -81.60 -89.45 -50.13
CA ALA A 349 -82.90 -88.83 -49.94
C ALA A 349 -83.82 -89.16 -51.09
N GLU A 350 -83.32 -89.43 -52.29
CA GLU A 350 -84.03 -90.07 -53.40
C GLU A 350 -84.24 -91.56 -53.10
N LYS A 351 -83.23 -92.26 -52.57
CA LYS A 351 -83.37 -93.65 -52.10
C LYS A 351 -84.33 -93.76 -50.92
N MET A 352 -84.31 -92.77 -50.02
CA MET A 352 -85.22 -92.65 -48.88
C MET A 352 -86.56 -92.09 -49.31
N ARG A 353 -86.69 -91.20 -50.30
CA ARG A 353 -87.98 -90.85 -50.92
C ARG A 353 -88.62 -92.10 -51.49
N ARG A 354 -87.87 -92.90 -52.24
CA ARG A 354 -88.32 -94.22 -52.73
C ARG A 354 -88.63 -95.23 -51.60
N ALA A 355 -88.06 -95.06 -50.40
CA ALA A 355 -88.35 -95.91 -49.23
C ALA A 355 -89.46 -95.34 -48.32
N PHE A 356 -89.65 -94.02 -48.30
CA PHE A 356 -90.62 -93.25 -47.52
C PHE A 356 -91.95 -93.16 -48.27
N GLU A 357 -91.92 -93.12 -49.61
CA GLU A 357 -93.04 -93.47 -50.49
C GLU A 357 -93.53 -94.91 -50.24
N ARG A 358 -92.69 -95.78 -49.67
CA ARG A 358 -93.07 -97.14 -49.21
C ARG A 358 -93.33 -97.27 -47.71
N GLY A 359 -93.09 -96.25 -46.88
CA GLY A 359 -93.04 -96.42 -45.42
C GLY A 359 -93.16 -95.11 -44.65
N GLY A 360 -94.35 -94.50 -44.69
CA GLY A 360 -94.67 -93.17 -44.16
C GLY A 360 -93.98 -92.79 -42.84
N GLY A 361 -93.15 -91.75 -42.87
CA GLY A 361 -92.32 -91.33 -41.74
C GLY A 361 -92.82 -90.09 -41.01
N VAL A 362 -93.93 -90.26 -40.29
CA VAL A 362 -94.37 -89.29 -39.27
C VAL A 362 -93.80 -89.62 -37.89
N ALA A 363 -93.27 -90.83 -37.67
CA ALA A 363 -92.81 -91.26 -36.34
C ALA A 363 -91.40 -90.75 -35.93
N LEU A 364 -90.56 -90.26 -36.85
CA LEU A 364 -89.16 -89.93 -36.56
C LEU A 364 -88.93 -88.47 -36.10
N GLN A 365 -89.88 -87.57 -36.39
CA GLN A 365 -89.76 -86.14 -36.06
C GLN A 365 -89.94 -85.87 -34.56
N ASN A 366 -90.67 -86.72 -33.84
CA ASN A 366 -90.93 -86.52 -32.41
C ASN A 366 -89.74 -86.92 -31.52
N ALA A 367 -88.85 -87.81 -31.98
CA ALA A 367 -87.68 -88.25 -31.20
C ALA A 367 -86.54 -87.21 -31.14
N MET A 368 -86.43 -86.32 -32.14
CA MET A 368 -85.38 -85.29 -32.20
C MET A 368 -85.65 -84.10 -31.27
N ALA A 369 -86.92 -83.85 -30.93
CA ALA A 369 -87.33 -82.73 -30.09
C ALA A 369 -87.00 -82.94 -28.60
N GLU A 370 -86.95 -84.20 -28.13
CA GLU A 370 -86.63 -84.52 -26.73
C GLU A 370 -85.13 -84.46 -26.43
N GLN A 371 -84.26 -84.73 -27.41
CA GLN A 371 -82.80 -84.62 -27.24
C GLN A 371 -82.32 -83.17 -27.08
N ALA A 372 -82.94 -82.22 -27.80
CA ALA A 372 -82.54 -80.82 -27.74
C ALA A 372 -82.69 -80.18 -26.35
N ARG A 373 -83.67 -80.62 -25.55
CA ARG A 373 -83.90 -80.10 -24.19
C ARG A 373 -82.86 -80.57 -23.17
N LEU A 374 -82.36 -81.80 -23.31
CA LEU A 374 -81.35 -82.35 -22.39
C LEU A 374 -79.96 -81.72 -22.62
N ASP A 375 -79.69 -81.23 -23.82
CA ASP A 375 -78.41 -80.59 -24.15
C ASP A 375 -78.37 -79.11 -23.72
N GLU A 376 -79.51 -78.42 -23.72
CA GLU A 376 -79.64 -77.06 -23.18
C GLU A 376 -79.36 -77.01 -21.66
N GLU A 377 -79.85 -77.99 -20.90
CA GLU A 377 -79.61 -78.07 -19.45
C GLU A 377 -78.14 -78.35 -19.09
N ARG A 378 -77.43 -79.12 -19.94
CA ARG A 378 -75.99 -79.38 -19.77
C ARG A 378 -75.15 -78.14 -20.09
N ALA A 379 -75.54 -77.37 -21.10
CA ALA A 379 -74.85 -76.13 -21.47
C ALA A 379 -74.90 -75.08 -20.36
N VAL A 380 -76.04 -74.95 -19.67
CA VAL A 380 -76.20 -73.99 -18.56
C VAL A 380 -75.34 -74.36 -17.35
N ARG A 381 -75.24 -75.65 -17.00
CA ARG A 381 -74.36 -76.11 -15.89
C ARG A 381 -72.88 -75.86 -16.21
N HIS A 382 -72.47 -76.15 -17.44
CA HIS A 382 -71.08 -75.95 -17.86
C HIS A 382 -70.71 -74.45 -17.95
N ALA A 383 -71.66 -73.57 -18.30
CA ALA A 383 -71.44 -72.12 -18.28
C ALA A 383 -71.23 -71.60 -16.84
N ALA A 384 -72.02 -72.06 -15.87
CA ALA A 384 -71.88 -71.67 -14.47
C ALA A 384 -70.55 -72.13 -13.84
N GLU A 385 -70.07 -73.32 -14.20
CA GLU A 385 -68.75 -73.82 -13.75
C GLU A 385 -67.58 -73.01 -14.32
N VAL A 386 -67.68 -72.57 -15.58
CA VAL A 386 -66.66 -71.74 -16.23
C VAL A 386 -66.63 -70.33 -15.63
N GLU A 387 -67.77 -69.73 -15.31
CA GLU A 387 -67.83 -68.43 -14.64
C GLU A 387 -67.27 -68.50 -13.20
N ALA A 388 -67.57 -69.56 -12.44
CA ALA A 388 -67.00 -69.78 -11.12
C ALA A 388 -65.46 -69.96 -11.17
N ALA A 389 -64.96 -70.70 -12.17
CA ALA A 389 -63.53 -70.88 -12.39
C ALA A 389 -62.84 -69.58 -12.81
N ALA A 390 -63.48 -68.73 -13.62
CA ALA A 390 -62.96 -67.42 -14.01
C ALA A 390 -62.87 -66.47 -12.80
N ALA A 391 -63.90 -66.43 -11.95
CA ALA A 391 -63.91 -65.60 -10.74
C ALA A 391 -62.84 -66.03 -9.71
N ALA A 392 -62.56 -67.33 -9.60
CA ALA A 392 -61.49 -67.85 -8.73
C ALA A 392 -60.09 -67.46 -9.25
N ARG A 393 -59.87 -67.54 -10.57
CA ARG A 393 -58.60 -67.11 -11.20
C ARG A 393 -58.37 -65.61 -11.04
N GLU A 394 -59.42 -64.79 -11.19
CA GLU A 394 -59.30 -63.35 -11.03
C GLU A 394 -58.93 -62.95 -9.59
N LYS A 395 -59.48 -63.62 -8.57
CA LYS A 395 -59.09 -63.42 -7.16
C LYS A 395 -57.63 -63.78 -6.92
N ALA A 396 -57.17 -64.92 -7.45
CA ALA A 396 -55.78 -65.35 -7.34
C ALA A 396 -54.81 -64.35 -8.01
N ASP A 397 -55.15 -63.83 -9.19
CA ASP A 397 -54.35 -62.83 -9.88
C ASP A 397 -54.29 -61.49 -9.13
N ARG A 398 -55.41 -61.05 -8.53
CA ARG A 398 -55.44 -59.84 -7.68
C ARG A 398 -54.55 -60.00 -6.44
N GLU A 399 -54.58 -61.16 -5.79
CA GLU A 399 -53.70 -61.45 -4.65
C GLU A 399 -52.23 -61.52 -5.07
N ARG A 400 -51.93 -62.13 -6.21
CA ARG A 400 -50.58 -62.18 -6.77
C ARG A 400 -50.05 -60.78 -7.04
N ARG A 401 -50.82 -59.92 -7.73
CA ARG A 401 -50.44 -58.52 -7.99
C ARG A 401 -50.24 -57.73 -6.70
N ARG A 402 -51.06 -57.97 -5.67
CA ARG A 402 -50.89 -57.34 -4.36
C ARG A 402 -49.58 -57.76 -3.69
N ARG A 403 -49.21 -59.04 -3.76
CA ARG A 403 -47.93 -59.54 -3.22
C ARG A 403 -46.74 -59.01 -4.00
N GLU A 404 -46.81 -58.99 -5.33
CA GLU A 404 -45.77 -58.41 -6.19
C GLU A 404 -45.58 -56.91 -5.91
N ALA A 405 -46.68 -56.15 -5.75
CA ALA A 405 -46.62 -54.74 -5.38
C ALA A 405 -46.02 -54.53 -3.97
N GLN A 406 -46.37 -55.37 -2.99
CA GLN A 406 -45.78 -55.31 -1.65
C GLN A 406 -44.29 -55.64 -1.65
N ALA A 407 -43.87 -56.64 -2.43
CA ALA A 407 -42.46 -56.98 -2.58
C ALA A 407 -41.67 -55.84 -3.26
N ALA A 408 -42.22 -55.23 -4.30
CA ALA A 408 -41.61 -54.08 -4.96
C ALA A 408 -41.47 -52.86 -4.04
N MET A 409 -42.47 -52.59 -3.19
CA MET A 409 -42.39 -51.53 -2.18
C MET A 409 -41.32 -51.83 -1.13
N ALA A 410 -41.24 -53.07 -0.64
CA ALA A 410 -40.19 -53.48 0.31
C ALA A 410 -38.79 -53.39 -0.30
N GLU A 411 -38.64 -53.71 -1.59
CA GLU A 411 -37.38 -53.56 -2.33
C GLU A 411 -36.98 -52.09 -2.47
N LEU A 412 -37.93 -51.21 -2.83
CA LEU A 412 -37.70 -49.77 -2.93
C LEU A 412 -37.34 -49.15 -1.57
N ASP A 413 -38.01 -49.56 -0.49
CA ASP A 413 -37.68 -49.11 0.86
C ASP A 413 -36.28 -49.59 1.28
N GLY A 414 -35.90 -50.82 0.90
CA GLY A 414 -34.54 -51.33 1.07
C GLY A 414 -33.50 -50.53 0.30
N GLN A 415 -33.77 -50.16 -0.95
CA GLN A 415 -32.88 -49.31 -1.76
C GLN A 415 -32.76 -47.88 -1.20
N ILE A 416 -33.85 -47.31 -0.69
CA ILE A 416 -33.86 -46.00 -0.04
C ILE A 416 -33.03 -46.05 1.25
N ALA A 417 -33.20 -47.09 2.07
CA ALA A 417 -32.43 -47.27 3.29
C ALA A 417 -30.93 -47.45 3.00
N ALA A 418 -30.57 -48.27 2.00
CA ALA A 418 -29.19 -48.44 1.56
C ALA A 418 -28.57 -47.11 1.09
N LYS A 419 -29.27 -46.35 0.24
CA LYS A 419 -28.79 -45.03 -0.21
C LYS A 419 -28.67 -44.00 0.92
N LYS A 420 -29.55 -44.06 1.92
CA LYS A 420 -29.43 -43.20 3.12
C LYS A 420 -28.20 -43.58 3.93
N ALA A 421 -27.98 -44.87 4.17
CA ALA A 421 -26.79 -45.37 4.88
C ALA A 421 -25.48 -45.01 4.14
N GLU A 422 -25.45 -45.12 2.81
CA GLU A 422 -24.29 -44.69 2.00
C GLU A 422 -24.01 -43.19 2.14
N ARG A 423 -25.06 -42.35 2.12
CA ARG A 423 -24.92 -40.90 2.31
C ARG A 423 -24.44 -40.56 3.72
N GLU A 424 -24.97 -41.22 4.74
CA GLU A 424 -24.53 -41.03 6.13
C GLU A 424 -23.08 -41.47 6.32
N ALA A 425 -22.67 -42.59 5.73
CA ALA A 425 -21.29 -43.06 5.74
C ALA A 425 -20.35 -42.09 5.00
N ALA A 426 -20.77 -41.55 3.85
CA ALA A 426 -20.00 -40.55 3.11
C ALA A 426 -19.84 -39.24 3.90
N LEU A 427 -20.90 -38.76 4.56
CA LEU A 427 -20.85 -37.59 5.43
C LEU A 427 -19.94 -37.82 6.63
N ALA A 428 -19.99 -39.00 7.26
CA ALA A 428 -19.11 -39.36 8.36
C ALA A 428 -17.63 -39.39 7.91
N ALA A 429 -17.33 -39.95 6.73
CA ALA A 429 -15.99 -39.94 6.15
C ALA A 429 -15.50 -38.51 5.84
N GLU A 430 -16.38 -37.65 5.32
CA GLU A 430 -16.05 -36.23 5.06
C GLU A 430 -15.76 -35.46 6.35
N ILE A 431 -16.53 -35.70 7.42
CA ILE A 431 -16.28 -35.12 8.74
C ILE A 431 -14.93 -35.60 9.29
N ALA A 432 -14.65 -36.90 9.22
CA ALA A 432 -13.37 -37.46 9.68
C ALA A 432 -12.18 -36.85 8.92
N LEU A 433 -12.26 -36.74 7.60
CA LEU A 433 -11.21 -36.13 6.77
C LEU A 433 -11.02 -34.65 7.11
N ARG A 434 -12.10 -33.90 7.36
CA ARG A 434 -12.00 -32.50 7.81
C ARG A 434 -11.34 -32.38 9.18
N GLU A 435 -11.61 -33.29 10.10
CA GLU A 435 -10.97 -33.30 11.41
C GLU A 435 -9.47 -33.63 11.31
N GLU A 436 -9.09 -34.57 10.45
CA GLU A 436 -7.68 -34.87 10.17
C GLU A 436 -6.95 -33.68 9.54
N MET A 437 -7.58 -33.00 8.57
CA MET A 437 -7.03 -31.77 7.99
C MET A 437 -6.87 -30.67 9.05
N ARG A 438 -7.85 -30.48 9.94
CA ARG A 438 -7.73 -29.53 11.05
C ARG A 438 -6.61 -29.89 12.03
N ARG A 439 -6.43 -31.18 12.33
CA ARG A 439 -5.35 -31.66 13.20
C ARG A 439 -3.98 -31.43 12.57
N THR A 440 -3.83 -31.72 11.27
CA THR A 440 -2.57 -31.50 10.55
C THR A 440 -2.25 -30.00 10.40
N GLU A 441 -3.24 -29.16 10.11
CA GLU A 441 -3.08 -27.71 10.10
C GLU A 441 -2.70 -27.15 11.47
N ALA A 442 -3.35 -27.61 12.54
CA ALA A 442 -3.02 -27.22 13.91
C ALA A 442 -1.59 -27.64 14.29
N ALA A 443 -1.17 -28.86 13.91
CA ALA A 443 0.18 -29.35 14.12
C ALA A 443 1.22 -28.54 13.33
N ALA A 444 0.94 -28.22 12.06
CA ALA A 444 1.81 -27.39 11.23
C ALA A 444 1.94 -25.96 11.78
N LYS A 445 0.84 -25.38 12.29
CA LYS A 445 0.85 -24.07 12.95
C LYS A 445 1.69 -24.12 14.24
N ALA A 446 1.49 -25.13 15.08
CA ALA A 446 2.28 -25.32 16.30
C ALA A 446 3.78 -25.47 15.98
N ALA A 447 4.12 -26.22 14.92
CA ALA A 447 5.51 -26.36 14.46
C ALA A 447 6.12 -25.03 13.98
N ARG A 448 5.35 -24.21 13.23
CA ARG A 448 5.78 -22.87 12.80
C ARG A 448 5.99 -21.93 13.99
N ASP A 449 5.09 -21.94 14.96
CA ASP A 449 5.21 -21.09 16.15
C ASP A 449 6.39 -21.53 17.03
N ALA A 450 6.63 -22.84 17.16
CA ALA A 450 7.82 -23.38 17.82
C ALA A 450 9.12 -22.96 17.10
N ALA A 451 9.15 -23.03 15.76
CA ALA A 451 10.30 -22.59 14.97
C ALA A 451 10.55 -21.08 15.09
N LYS A 452 9.50 -20.25 15.12
CA LYS A 452 9.63 -18.81 15.36
C LYS A 452 10.17 -18.50 16.75
N LEU A 453 9.72 -19.24 17.77
CA LEU A 453 10.23 -19.09 19.12
C LEU A 453 11.69 -19.52 19.22
N ALA A 454 12.09 -20.61 18.55
CA ALA A 454 13.48 -21.04 18.46
C ALA A 454 14.35 -19.96 17.77
N ALA A 455 13.94 -19.47 16.59
CA ALA A 455 14.66 -18.42 15.88
C ALA A 455 14.79 -17.11 16.70
N ARG A 456 13.77 -16.75 17.49
CA ARG A 456 13.84 -15.59 18.41
C ARG A 456 14.85 -15.81 19.53
N LYS A 457 14.93 -17.03 20.08
CA LYS A 457 15.93 -17.39 21.08
C LYS A 457 17.33 -17.35 20.48
N ASP A 458 17.53 -17.95 19.31
CA ASP A 458 18.82 -17.95 18.60
C ASP A 458 19.28 -16.52 18.27
N ALA A 459 18.35 -15.66 17.82
CA ALA A 459 18.63 -14.26 17.57
C ALA A 459 19.01 -13.51 18.86
N ALA A 460 18.29 -13.74 19.97
CA ALA A 460 18.62 -13.15 21.27
C ALA A 460 19.99 -13.60 21.78
N ASP A 461 20.31 -14.90 21.65
CA ASP A 461 21.60 -15.47 22.03
C ASP A 461 22.73 -14.92 21.17
N SER A 462 22.51 -14.75 19.86
CA SER A 462 23.49 -14.13 18.95
C SER A 462 23.76 -12.66 19.29
N LEU A 463 22.73 -11.89 19.65
CA LEU A 463 22.88 -10.50 20.10
C LEU A 463 23.61 -10.43 21.45
N LEU A 464 23.32 -11.34 22.37
CA LEU A 464 24.06 -11.44 23.63
C LEU A 464 25.53 -11.79 23.39
N ALA A 465 25.83 -12.71 22.47
CA ALA A 465 27.19 -13.06 22.08
C ALA A 465 27.92 -11.87 21.45
N GLN A 466 27.28 -11.11 20.54
CA GLN A 466 27.84 -9.88 19.96
C GLN A 466 28.13 -8.81 21.02
N LYS A 467 27.21 -8.61 21.98
CA LYS A 467 27.41 -7.67 23.09
C LYS A 467 28.59 -8.08 23.97
N ARG A 468 28.73 -9.37 24.26
CA ARG A 468 29.88 -9.92 25.00
C ARG A 468 31.19 -9.70 24.23
N ALA A 469 31.22 -10.01 22.94
CA ALA A 469 32.39 -9.78 22.08
C ALA A 469 32.79 -8.29 22.01
N LEU A 470 31.81 -7.37 21.88
CA LEU A 470 32.07 -5.93 21.92
C LEU A 470 32.58 -5.47 23.29
N ALA A 471 32.02 -6.00 24.38
CA ALA A 471 32.50 -5.69 25.73
C ALA A 471 33.95 -6.18 25.93
N GLU A 472 34.29 -7.37 25.42
CA GLU A 472 35.66 -7.88 25.43
C GLU A 472 36.60 -7.03 24.57
N GLN A 473 36.19 -6.61 23.37
CA GLN A 473 36.98 -5.70 22.54
C GLN A 473 37.22 -4.35 23.23
N ARG A 474 36.19 -3.80 23.90
CA ARG A 474 36.34 -2.57 24.69
C ARG A 474 37.28 -2.77 25.88
N ARG A 475 37.22 -3.93 26.55
CA ARG A 475 38.17 -4.28 27.63
C ARG A 475 39.59 -4.39 27.09
N ARG A 476 39.80 -5.07 25.96
CA ARG A 476 41.12 -5.18 25.31
C ARG A 476 41.67 -3.82 24.93
N ARG A 477 40.88 -2.99 24.24
CA ARG A 477 41.25 -1.60 23.93
C ARG A 477 41.55 -0.79 25.18
N PHE A 478 40.73 -0.90 26.22
CA PHE A 478 40.98 -0.22 27.48
C PHE A 478 42.31 -0.64 28.12
N HIS A 479 42.65 -1.93 28.09
CA HIS A 479 43.94 -2.42 28.57
C HIS A 479 45.11 -2.02 27.65
N GLU A 480 44.91 -1.93 26.33
CA GLU A 480 45.90 -1.40 25.37
C GLU A 480 46.13 0.11 25.56
N TYR A 481 45.10 0.89 25.91
CA TYR A 481 45.23 2.32 26.24
C TYR A 481 45.72 2.56 27.68
N GLN A 482 45.58 1.57 28.57
CA GLN A 482 46.31 1.48 29.83
C GLN A 482 47.69 0.87 29.59
N ASP A 483 48.45 1.41 28.65
CA ASP A 483 49.90 1.37 28.83
C ASP A 483 50.19 2.02 30.19
N PRO A 484 51.02 1.41 31.05
CA PRO A 484 51.35 2.01 32.33
C PRO A 484 52.00 3.37 32.04
N VAL A 485 51.26 4.45 32.34
CA VAL A 485 51.83 5.80 32.30
C VAL A 485 53.10 5.73 33.12
N GLU A 486 54.24 5.88 32.45
CA GLU A 486 55.55 5.81 33.09
C GLU A 486 55.52 6.73 34.30
N GLU A 487 56.01 6.28 35.47
CA GLU A 487 55.79 6.96 36.75
C GLU A 487 56.19 8.46 36.74
N ARG A 488 57.09 8.84 35.83
CA ARG A 488 57.51 10.21 35.52
C ARG A 488 56.41 11.15 34.97
N TYR A 489 55.30 10.64 34.42
CA TYR A 489 54.18 11.45 33.88
C TYR A 489 52.88 11.30 34.69
N ARG A 490 52.91 10.56 35.80
CA ARG A 490 51.74 10.30 36.66
C ARG A 490 51.14 11.59 37.26
N TRP A 491 51.96 12.63 37.44
CA TRP A 491 51.56 13.94 37.95
C TRP A 491 50.76 14.79 36.94
N LEU A 492 50.91 14.54 35.63
CA LEU A 492 50.17 15.24 34.56
C LEU A 492 48.73 14.72 34.41
N HIS A 493 48.49 13.48 34.86
CA HIS A 493 47.19 12.83 34.79
C HIS A 493 46.51 12.66 36.16
N ALA A 494 47.06 13.26 37.21
CA ALA A 494 46.33 13.45 38.45
C ALA A 494 45.10 14.30 38.12
N GLY A 495 43.91 13.71 38.22
CA GLY A 495 42.66 14.40 37.95
C GLY A 495 42.60 15.71 38.75
N PRO A 496 41.98 16.78 38.22
CA PRO A 496 41.80 18.02 38.96
C PRO A 496 41.09 17.70 40.27
N LEU A 497 41.80 17.88 41.39
CA LEU A 497 41.30 17.66 42.75
C LEU A 497 39.92 18.32 42.85
N GLY A 498 38.88 17.50 43.04
CA GLY A 498 37.52 17.98 43.24
C GLY A 498 37.49 18.92 44.44
N GLY A 499 36.71 20.00 44.37
CA GLY A 499 36.72 21.12 45.31
C GLY A 499 36.47 20.81 46.80
N THR A 500 36.35 19.54 47.20
CA THR A 500 36.35 19.08 48.59
C THR A 500 37.75 18.84 49.16
N GLU A 501 38.79 18.77 48.32
CA GLU A 501 40.18 18.49 48.76
C GLU A 501 41.01 19.77 48.94
N ARG A 502 40.42 20.94 48.67
CA ARG A 502 40.94 22.25 49.07
C ARG A 502 40.33 22.70 50.40
N ALA A 503 40.57 21.91 51.44
CA ALA A 503 40.47 22.41 52.80
C ALA A 503 41.74 21.99 53.53
N PHE A 504 42.40 22.99 54.13
CA PHE A 504 43.53 22.84 55.02
C PHE A 504 43.34 21.63 55.94
N ASN A 505 44.22 20.64 55.79
CA ASN A 505 44.34 19.48 56.66
C ASN A 505 44.99 19.88 58.00
N ASN A 506 44.44 20.91 58.66
CA ASN A 506 44.82 21.39 59.99
C ASN A 506 43.62 21.49 60.95
N LEU A 507 42.48 20.91 60.60
CA LEU A 507 41.38 20.70 61.55
C LEU A 507 41.02 19.23 61.56
N ALA A 508 41.75 18.48 62.39
CA ALA A 508 41.29 17.21 62.91
C ALA A 508 39.92 17.44 63.58
N VAL A 509 38.84 17.03 62.91
CA VAL A 509 37.55 16.84 63.55
C VAL A 509 37.56 15.42 64.11
N PRO A 510 37.42 15.23 65.44
CA PRO A 510 37.42 13.89 66.02
C PRO A 510 36.22 13.08 65.53
N GLU A 511 36.50 11.81 65.25
CA GLU A 511 35.56 10.78 64.85
C GLU A 511 34.35 10.77 65.81
N GLY A 512 33.18 11.23 65.35
CA GLY A 512 32.00 11.21 66.21
C GLY A 512 30.76 11.98 65.75
N LYS A 513 30.80 12.76 64.66
CA LYS A 513 29.63 13.57 64.24
C LYS A 513 29.12 13.34 62.82
N ALA A 514 29.64 12.36 62.08
CA ALA A 514 29.10 11.97 60.78
C ALA A 514 27.74 11.23 60.89
N ALA A 515 27.36 10.76 62.08
CA ALA A 515 26.10 10.04 62.30
C ALA A 515 24.86 10.95 62.48
N LEU A 516 25.02 12.27 62.60
CA LEU A 516 23.91 13.20 62.84
C LEU A 516 23.41 13.94 61.60
N LEU A 517 24.09 13.80 60.45
CA LEU A 517 23.70 14.47 59.20
C LEU A 517 23.11 13.50 58.15
N SER A 518 23.11 12.19 58.41
CA SER A 518 22.43 11.20 57.56
C SER A 518 20.96 10.95 57.96
N SER A 519 20.44 11.61 59.00
CA SER A 519 19.06 11.45 59.47
C SER A 519 18.10 12.57 59.06
N MET A 520 18.54 13.57 58.29
CA MET A 520 17.64 14.55 57.67
C MET A 520 17.45 14.23 56.19
N VAL A 521 16.57 13.26 55.94
CA VAL A 521 15.92 13.07 54.64
C VAL A 521 14.69 13.97 54.61
N LEU A 522 14.66 14.90 53.64
CA LEU A 522 13.44 15.45 53.06
C LEU A 522 13.35 14.96 51.62
#